data_AF-A0A558B4X2-F1
#
_entry.id   AF-A0A558B4X2-F1
#
_cell.length_a   1.000
_cell.length_b   1.000
_cell.length_c   1.000
_cell.angle_alpha   90.00
_cell.angle_beta   90.00
_cell.angle_gamma   90.00
#
_symmetry.space_group_name_H-M   'P 1'
#
loop_
_entity.id
_entity.type
_entity.pdbx_description
1 polymer ?
#
loop_
_entity_poly.entity_id
_entity_poly.type
_entity_poly.pdbx_seq_one_letter_code
_entity_poly.pdbx_strand_id
1 'polypeptide(L)'
;MIKVTSIRFAPLALALALAGCASGPGGGSIYVPMGGGEPSRAPEPPRTAEPEQNSEQEPRVWRKSEEPAVSEPEQPSRTPSYRESGDALPAAAVTLIRDADQRLQQGDSAGAISSLERAQRIAPRSAEVYFKLAEAYVAGDNLGAAEQFTLKGLSLAGNNSSLQRSGWLLLADIRRARGNVAGASQAEDRARAL
;
A
#
# COMPACT_ATOMS: atom_id res chain seq x y z
N MET A 1 -43.56 -16.33 41.39
CA MET A 1 -44.04 -15.17 42.18
C MET A 1 -43.41 -15.33 43.57
N ILE A 2 -42.55 -14.50 44.15
CA ILE A 2 -41.90 -13.22 43.85
C ILE A 2 -40.51 -13.34 44.51
N LYS A 3 -39.43 -13.06 43.76
CA LYS A 3 -38.04 -13.16 44.21
C LYS A 3 -37.54 -11.72 44.41
N VAL A 4 -37.32 -11.29 45.64
CA VAL A 4 -36.74 -9.96 45.94
C VAL A 4 -35.77 -10.11 47.09
N THR A 5 -34.49 -10.24 46.76
CA THR A 5 -33.37 -10.06 47.69
C THR A 5 -32.43 -9.06 47.06
N SER A 6 -32.70 -7.78 47.28
CA SER A 6 -31.83 -6.67 46.87
C SER A 6 -30.90 -6.34 48.03
N ILE A 7 -29.65 -6.81 47.94
CA ILE A 7 -28.57 -6.46 48.87
C ILE A 7 -27.97 -5.12 48.42
N ARG A 8 -27.63 -4.34 49.44
CA ARG A 8 -27.48 -2.88 49.45
C ARG A 8 -26.31 -2.36 48.60
N PHE A 9 -26.59 -1.24 47.93
CA PHE A 9 -25.61 -0.33 47.33
C PHE A 9 -24.60 0.16 48.38
N ALA A 10 -23.31 0.11 48.03
CA ALA A 10 -22.25 0.83 48.72
C ALA A 10 -21.40 1.58 47.67
N PRO A 11 -21.38 2.93 47.67
CA PRO A 11 -20.45 3.68 46.83
C PRO A 11 -19.15 3.87 47.63
N LEU A 12 -18.10 3.13 47.28
CA LEU A 12 -16.75 3.45 47.76
C LEU A 12 -16.10 4.39 46.74
N ALA A 13 -16.29 5.68 46.95
CA ALA A 13 -15.50 6.72 46.33
C ALA A 13 -14.07 6.65 46.90
N LEU A 14 -13.12 6.17 46.11
CA LEU A 14 -11.69 6.26 46.42
C LEU A 14 -11.07 7.29 45.47
N ALA A 15 -10.97 8.53 45.95
CA ALA A 15 -10.16 9.58 45.36
C ALA A 15 -8.77 9.53 46.00
N LEU A 16 -7.72 9.27 45.21
CA LEU A 16 -6.29 9.46 45.53
C LEU A 16 -5.51 9.17 44.24
N ALA A 17 -4.46 9.85 43.79
CA ALA A 17 -3.80 11.12 44.05
C ALA A 17 -2.79 11.25 42.89
N LEU A 18 -2.57 12.46 42.36
CA LEU A 18 -1.56 12.73 41.33
C LEU A 18 -0.13 12.63 41.89
N ALA A 19 0.74 11.93 41.17
CA ALA A 19 2.19 12.12 41.05
C ALA A 19 2.61 11.30 39.80
N GLY A 20 3.31 11.77 38.76
CA GLY A 20 4.30 12.83 38.66
C GLY A 20 5.69 12.20 38.48
N CYS A 21 6.11 11.95 37.23
CA CYS A 21 7.51 11.81 36.76
C CYS A 21 7.48 11.96 35.22
N ALA A 22 7.80 13.10 34.62
CA ALA A 22 9.10 13.76 34.45
C ALA A 22 9.98 13.10 33.36
N SER A 23 9.98 13.77 32.20
CA SER A 23 11.05 13.99 31.22
C SER A 23 12.12 12.93 30.97
N GLY A 24 12.20 12.49 29.71
CA GLY A 24 13.44 11.97 29.12
C GLY A 24 13.68 12.55 27.73
N PRO A 25 14.62 13.51 27.54
CA PRO A 25 15.13 13.83 26.22
C PRO A 25 16.29 12.89 25.94
N GLY A 26 15.98 11.70 25.41
CA GLY A 26 16.96 10.77 24.87
C GLY A 26 17.29 11.08 23.41
N GLY A 27 17.58 12.34 23.08
CA GLY A 27 18.06 12.75 21.77
C GLY A 27 19.53 12.35 21.63
N GLY A 28 19.79 11.08 21.32
CA GLY A 28 21.12 10.62 20.95
C GLY A 28 21.54 11.27 19.64
N SER A 29 22.26 12.37 19.71
CA SER A 29 22.98 12.91 18.56
C SER A 29 24.00 11.87 18.10
N ILE A 30 23.79 11.29 16.93
CA ILE A 30 24.80 10.55 16.18
C ILE A 30 25.88 11.58 15.79
N TYR A 31 26.86 11.76 16.67
CA TYR A 31 28.06 12.51 16.36
C TYR A 31 29.14 11.51 15.95
N VAL A 32 29.38 11.41 14.65
CA VAL A 32 30.58 10.76 14.11
C VAL A 32 31.64 11.86 14.03
N PRO A 33 32.74 11.79 14.80
CA PRO A 33 33.82 12.74 14.64
C PRO A 33 34.42 12.55 13.24
N MET A 34 34.34 13.59 12.40
CA MET A 34 35.22 13.74 11.24
C MET A 34 36.63 13.91 11.81
N GLY A 35 37.33 12.79 11.94
CA GLY A 35 38.75 12.76 12.23
C GLY A 35 39.47 13.55 11.14
N GLY A 36 40.14 14.62 11.57
CA GLY A 36 41.11 15.35 10.76
C GLY A 36 42.22 14.39 10.35
N GLY A 37 42.16 13.96 9.10
CA GLY A 37 43.25 13.37 8.36
C GLY A 37 43.43 14.22 7.10
N GLU A 38 44.67 14.59 6.82
CA GLU A 38 45.11 15.42 5.71
C GLU A 38 44.50 14.97 4.36
N PRO A 39 44.26 15.87 3.40
CA PRO A 39 43.79 15.47 2.07
C PRO A 39 44.84 14.55 1.45
N SER A 40 44.58 13.24 1.50
CA SER A 40 45.44 12.25 0.86
C SER A 40 45.40 12.52 -0.64
N ARG A 41 46.49 13.13 -1.15
CA ARG A 41 46.70 13.40 -2.56
C ARG A 41 46.66 12.08 -3.32
N ALA A 42 45.74 11.95 -4.27
CA ALA A 42 45.65 10.77 -5.11
C ALA A 42 46.97 10.56 -5.87
N PRO A 43 47.49 9.32 -5.98
CA PRO A 43 48.67 9.05 -6.79
C PRO A 43 48.38 9.37 -8.26
N GLU A 44 49.37 9.96 -8.95
CA GLU A 44 49.23 10.24 -10.38
C GLU A 44 49.08 8.93 -11.17
N PRO A 45 48.16 8.87 -12.15
CA PRO A 45 47.99 7.70 -12.97
C PRO A 45 49.26 7.45 -13.80
N PRO A 46 49.63 6.18 -14.05
CA PRO A 46 50.79 5.86 -14.86
C PRO A 46 50.58 6.38 -16.29
N ARG A 47 51.52 7.20 -16.77
CA ARG A 47 51.59 7.55 -18.19
C ARG A 47 52.26 6.39 -18.92
N THR A 48 51.50 5.71 -19.76
CA THR A 48 52.06 4.77 -20.74
C THR A 48 52.90 5.55 -21.74
N ALA A 49 54.17 5.18 -21.83
CA ALA A 49 55.05 5.59 -22.92
C ALA A 49 54.45 5.14 -24.26
N GLU A 50 54.62 5.98 -25.26
CA GLU A 50 54.24 5.74 -26.65
C GLU A 50 54.91 4.47 -27.18
N PRO A 51 54.17 3.55 -27.82
CA PRO A 51 54.76 2.52 -28.66
C PRO A 51 54.76 2.97 -30.12
N GLU A 52 55.95 3.17 -30.67
CA GLU A 52 56.18 3.10 -32.10
C GLU A 52 55.82 1.70 -32.64
N GLN A 53 55.09 1.70 -33.76
CA GLN A 53 55.14 0.75 -34.87
C GLN A 53 54.95 -0.76 -34.59
N ASN A 54 53.74 -1.23 -34.92
CA ASN A 54 53.48 -2.09 -36.09
C ASN A 54 52.43 -3.18 -35.78
N SER A 55 51.53 -3.40 -36.74
CA SER A 55 50.65 -4.58 -36.90
C SER A 55 49.31 -4.57 -36.14
N GLU A 56 48.41 -3.72 -36.63
CA GLU A 56 47.00 -4.02 -36.97
C GLU A 56 46.37 -5.28 -36.35
N GLN A 57 45.68 -5.15 -35.20
CA GLN A 57 44.45 -5.87 -34.85
C GLN A 57 43.94 -5.40 -33.48
N GLU A 58 43.30 -4.23 -33.44
CA GLU A 58 42.46 -3.87 -32.29
C GLU A 58 41.15 -4.66 -32.33
N PRO A 59 40.68 -5.25 -31.21
CA PRO A 59 39.29 -5.67 -31.11
C PRO A 59 38.44 -4.42 -31.20
N ARG A 60 37.67 -4.31 -32.28
CA ARG A 60 36.80 -3.18 -32.58
C ARG A 60 35.92 -2.91 -31.37
N VAL A 61 36.11 -1.76 -30.74
CA VAL A 61 35.14 -1.18 -29.81
C VAL A 61 33.86 -0.99 -30.61
N TRP A 62 32.87 -1.86 -30.40
CA TRP A 62 31.55 -1.72 -30.99
C TRP A 62 30.90 -0.46 -30.42
N ARG A 63 31.04 0.65 -31.14
CA ARG A 63 30.21 1.84 -30.92
C ARG A 63 28.78 1.44 -31.29
N LYS A 64 27.87 1.48 -30.31
CA LYS A 64 26.42 1.22 -30.48
C LYS A 64 25.77 2.36 -31.27
N SER A 65 26.18 2.55 -32.51
CA SER A 65 25.66 3.60 -33.39
C SER A 65 25.50 3.14 -34.83
N GLU A 66 25.96 1.94 -35.18
CA GLU A 66 25.76 1.32 -36.50
C GLU A 66 25.25 -0.10 -36.32
N GLU A 67 24.00 -0.22 -35.87
CA GLU A 67 23.22 -1.42 -36.13
C GLU A 67 22.59 -1.23 -37.52
N PRO A 68 22.77 -2.16 -38.48
CA PRO A 68 22.11 -2.05 -39.77
C PRO A 68 20.60 -2.01 -39.53
N ALA A 69 19.90 -1.12 -40.23
CA ALA A 69 18.44 -1.02 -40.19
C ALA A 69 17.81 -2.30 -40.76
N VAL A 70 17.74 -3.34 -39.93
CA VAL A 70 16.86 -4.46 -40.13
C VAL A 70 15.45 -3.88 -40.01
N SER A 71 14.73 -3.87 -41.12
CA SER A 71 13.31 -3.59 -41.13
C SER A 71 12.60 -4.75 -40.47
N GLU A 72 12.61 -4.76 -39.13
CA GLU A 72 11.79 -5.64 -38.31
C GLU A 72 10.32 -5.26 -38.60
N PRO A 73 9.44 -6.19 -39.00
CA PRO A 73 8.03 -5.87 -39.16
C PRO A 73 7.52 -5.30 -37.84
N GLU A 74 6.85 -4.14 -37.91
CA GLU A 74 6.27 -3.41 -36.76
C GLU A 74 5.44 -4.36 -35.91
N GLN A 75 6.05 -4.99 -34.92
CA GLN A 75 5.30 -5.61 -33.85
C GLN A 75 4.67 -4.46 -33.08
N PRO A 76 3.34 -4.41 -32.95
CA PRO A 76 2.71 -3.36 -32.16
C PRO A 76 3.27 -3.50 -30.76
N SER A 77 4.08 -2.53 -30.34
CA SER A 77 4.46 -2.33 -28.96
C SER A 77 3.15 -2.13 -28.19
N ARG A 78 2.60 -3.24 -27.69
CA ARG A 78 1.52 -3.22 -26.71
C ARG A 78 2.11 -2.67 -25.42
N THR A 79 2.40 -1.37 -25.41
CA THR A 79 2.29 -0.63 -24.17
C THR A 79 0.90 -0.96 -23.63
N PRO A 80 0.78 -1.39 -22.37
CA PRO A 80 -0.54 -1.49 -21.77
C PRO A 80 -1.10 -0.07 -21.83
N SER A 81 -1.90 0.20 -22.86
CA SER A 81 -2.73 1.39 -22.90
C SER A 81 -3.59 1.24 -21.66
N TYR A 82 -3.24 2.02 -20.64
CA TYR A 82 -4.17 2.37 -19.58
C TYR A 82 -5.29 3.09 -20.32
N ARG A 83 -6.23 2.31 -20.85
CA ARG A 83 -7.42 2.87 -21.47
C ARG A 83 -8.15 3.52 -20.32
N GLU A 84 -8.08 4.84 -20.33
CA GLU A 84 -9.00 5.78 -19.73
C GLU A 84 -10.42 5.52 -20.29
N SER A 85 -10.91 4.28 -20.24
CA SER A 85 -12.31 3.98 -20.44
C SER A 85 -12.98 4.43 -19.15
N GLY A 86 -13.26 5.74 -19.09
CA GLY A 86 -13.93 6.39 -17.98
C GLY A 86 -15.10 5.54 -17.51
N ASP A 87 -15.10 5.25 -16.22
CA ASP A 87 -16.13 4.52 -15.45
C ASP A 87 -16.20 2.99 -15.58
N ALA A 88 -15.71 2.34 -16.64
CA ALA A 88 -15.85 0.89 -16.80
C ALA A 88 -14.58 0.09 -16.41
N LEU A 89 -14.72 -0.87 -15.48
CA LEU A 89 -13.64 -1.79 -15.11
C LEU A 89 -13.18 -2.64 -16.30
N PRO A 90 -11.85 -2.80 -16.54
CA PRO A 90 -11.35 -3.70 -17.56
C PRO A 90 -11.82 -5.15 -17.35
N ALA A 91 -12.22 -5.85 -18.40
CA ALA A 91 -12.75 -7.22 -18.31
C ALA A 91 -11.81 -8.19 -17.57
N ALA A 92 -10.49 -8.04 -17.76
CA ALA A 92 -9.50 -8.84 -17.04
C ALA A 92 -9.51 -8.58 -15.52
N ALA A 93 -9.74 -7.34 -15.07
CA ALA A 93 -9.89 -7.02 -13.66
C ALA A 93 -11.19 -7.61 -13.08
N VAL A 94 -12.28 -7.56 -13.84
CA VAL A 94 -13.57 -8.18 -13.45
C VAL A 94 -13.42 -9.69 -13.22
N THR A 95 -12.72 -10.40 -14.11
CA THR A 95 -12.47 -11.84 -13.94
C THR A 95 -11.66 -12.13 -12.67
N LEU A 96 -10.66 -11.31 -12.36
CA LEU A 96 -9.86 -11.46 -11.14
C LEU A 96 -10.65 -11.18 -9.87
N ILE A 97 -11.57 -10.19 -9.88
CA ILE A 97 -12.49 -9.94 -8.77
C ILE A 97 -13.39 -11.15 -8.55
N ARG A 98 -13.96 -11.72 -9.62
CA ARG A 98 -14.81 -12.92 -9.53
C ARG A 98 -14.06 -14.14 -8.98
N ASP A 99 -12.83 -14.37 -9.41
CA ASP A 99 -11.97 -15.43 -8.84
C ASP A 99 -11.73 -15.20 -7.35
N ALA A 100 -11.45 -13.95 -6.94
CA ALA A 100 -11.27 -13.61 -5.55
C ALA A 100 -12.54 -13.84 -4.71
N ASP A 101 -13.71 -13.45 -5.21
CA ASP A 101 -14.99 -13.71 -4.52
C ASP A 101 -15.23 -15.23 -4.34
N GLN A 102 -14.90 -16.04 -5.34
CA GLN A 102 -14.99 -17.51 -5.24
C GLN A 102 -14.04 -18.07 -4.20
N ARG A 103 -12.80 -17.55 -4.12
CA ARG A 103 -11.83 -17.95 -3.11
C ARG A 103 -12.25 -17.56 -1.70
N LEU A 104 -12.82 -16.37 -1.52
CA LEU A 104 -13.38 -15.96 -0.22
C LEU A 104 -14.52 -16.87 0.24
N GLN A 105 -15.39 -17.30 -0.68
CA GLN A 105 -16.44 -18.28 -0.36
C GLN A 105 -15.88 -19.64 0.07
N GLN A 106 -14.67 -19.98 -0.38
CA GLN A 106 -13.94 -21.20 0.01
C GLN A 106 -13.09 -21.01 1.28
N GLY A 107 -13.02 -19.81 1.84
CA GLY A 107 -12.15 -19.46 2.96
C GLY A 107 -10.69 -19.20 2.58
N ASP A 108 -10.36 -19.17 1.28
CA ASP A 108 -9.02 -18.87 0.77
C ASP A 108 -8.81 -17.34 0.65
N SER A 109 -8.68 -16.67 1.80
CA SER A 109 -8.43 -15.22 1.84
C SER A 109 -7.09 -14.83 1.22
N ALA A 110 -6.04 -15.65 1.39
CA ALA A 110 -4.72 -15.40 0.81
C ALA A 110 -4.74 -15.45 -0.72
N GLY A 111 -5.40 -16.44 -1.31
CA GLY A 111 -5.56 -16.53 -2.76
C GLY A 111 -6.43 -15.39 -3.31
N ALA A 112 -7.48 -15.00 -2.58
CA ALA A 112 -8.31 -13.84 -2.95
C ALA A 112 -7.48 -12.55 -3.02
N ILE A 113 -6.65 -12.29 -2.02
CA ILE A 113 -5.74 -11.13 -2.00
C ILE A 113 -4.81 -11.15 -3.22
N SER A 114 -4.18 -12.28 -3.53
CA SER A 114 -3.29 -12.41 -4.70
C SER A 114 -3.99 -12.08 -6.02
N SER A 115 -5.23 -12.57 -6.22
CA SER A 115 -6.02 -12.24 -7.40
C SER A 115 -6.41 -10.77 -7.45
N LEU A 116 -6.74 -10.16 -6.31
CA LEU A 116 -7.11 -8.74 -6.23
C LEU A 116 -5.92 -7.79 -6.39
N GLU A 117 -4.72 -8.14 -5.93
CA GLU A 117 -3.51 -7.35 -6.21
C GLU A 117 -3.17 -7.33 -7.70
N ARG A 118 -3.43 -8.43 -8.41
CA ARG A 118 -3.35 -8.46 -9.87
C ARG A 118 -4.40 -7.54 -10.49
N ALA A 119 -5.63 -7.56 -9.97
CA ALA A 119 -6.69 -6.65 -10.41
C ALA A 119 -6.29 -5.19 -10.18
N GLN A 120 -5.65 -4.88 -9.06
CA GLN A 120 -5.13 -3.55 -8.72
C GLN A 120 -4.05 -3.10 -9.72
N ARG A 121 -3.16 -4.00 -10.16
CA ARG A 121 -2.18 -3.66 -11.20
C ARG A 121 -2.83 -3.34 -12.55
N ILE A 122 -3.99 -3.93 -12.84
CA ILE A 122 -4.76 -3.67 -14.07
C ILE A 122 -5.61 -2.41 -13.95
N ALA A 123 -6.21 -2.17 -12.78
CA ALA A 123 -7.12 -1.06 -12.50
C ALA A 123 -6.70 -0.28 -11.24
N PRO A 124 -5.53 0.39 -11.22
CA PRO A 124 -4.96 1.04 -10.04
C PRO A 124 -5.79 2.18 -9.44
N ARG A 125 -6.75 2.72 -10.20
CA ARG A 125 -7.66 3.81 -9.77
C ARG A 125 -9.09 3.33 -9.49
N SER A 126 -9.37 2.03 -9.50
CA SER A 126 -10.71 1.51 -9.22
C SER A 126 -10.97 1.40 -7.73
N ALA A 127 -11.90 2.20 -7.19
CA ALA A 127 -12.35 2.09 -5.80
C ALA A 127 -12.89 0.70 -5.45
N GLU A 128 -13.59 0.04 -6.38
CA GLU A 128 -14.15 -1.30 -6.19
C GLU A 128 -13.05 -2.33 -5.88
N VAL A 129 -11.92 -2.29 -6.59
CA VAL A 129 -10.78 -3.20 -6.33
C VAL A 129 -10.23 -3.00 -4.91
N TYR A 130 -10.13 -1.76 -4.43
CA TYR A 130 -9.66 -1.49 -3.07
C TYR A 130 -10.66 -1.95 -2.01
N PHE A 131 -11.97 -1.83 -2.23
CA PHE A 131 -12.96 -2.37 -1.30
C PHE A 131 -12.94 -3.89 -1.27
N LYS A 132 -12.77 -4.55 -2.42
CA LYS A 132 -12.58 -6.00 -2.47
C LYS A 132 -11.31 -6.46 -1.76
N LEU A 133 -10.21 -5.72 -1.88
CA LEU A 133 -9.00 -5.99 -1.09
C LEU A 133 -9.29 -5.87 0.41
N ALA A 134 -9.99 -4.82 0.82
CA ALA A 134 -10.36 -4.64 2.22
C ALA A 134 -11.23 -5.81 2.74
N GLU A 135 -12.25 -6.24 2.00
CA GLU A 135 -13.07 -7.42 2.33
C GLU A 135 -12.21 -8.68 2.50
N ALA A 136 -11.26 -8.91 1.58
CA ALA A 136 -10.36 -10.07 1.66
C ALA A 136 -9.42 -10.01 2.88
N TYR A 137 -8.93 -8.82 3.25
CA TYR A 137 -8.14 -8.63 4.47
C TYR A 137 -8.98 -8.78 5.74
N VAL A 138 -10.26 -8.39 5.74
CA VAL A 138 -11.18 -8.70 6.86
C VAL A 138 -11.34 -10.21 7.01
N ALA A 139 -11.55 -10.94 5.92
CA ALA A 139 -11.65 -12.39 5.95
C ALA A 139 -10.36 -13.09 6.44
N GLY A 140 -9.20 -12.46 6.24
CA GLY A 140 -7.90 -12.89 6.76
C GLY A 140 -7.54 -12.34 8.14
N ASP A 141 -8.48 -11.75 8.88
CA ASP A 141 -8.29 -11.13 10.21
C ASP A 141 -7.24 -9.99 10.26
N ASN A 142 -6.86 -9.44 9.11
CA ASN A 142 -5.95 -8.31 9.03
C ASN A 142 -6.71 -6.99 8.91
N LEU A 143 -7.34 -6.60 10.01
CA LEU A 143 -8.17 -5.40 10.09
C LEU A 143 -7.36 -4.09 9.90
N GLY A 144 -6.05 -4.15 10.14
CA GLY A 144 -5.12 -3.04 9.89
C GLY A 144 -5.04 -2.69 8.40
N ALA A 145 -4.69 -3.68 7.59
CA ALA A 145 -4.66 -3.53 6.14
C ALA A 145 -6.05 -3.21 5.58
N ALA A 146 -7.09 -3.90 6.06
CA ALA A 146 -8.46 -3.66 5.61
C ALA A 146 -8.86 -2.18 5.71
N GLU A 147 -8.62 -1.54 6.86
CA GLU A 147 -8.94 -0.12 7.04
C GLU A 147 -8.21 0.77 6.02
N GLN A 148 -6.92 0.52 5.77
CA GLN A 148 -6.14 1.32 4.83
C GLN A 148 -6.66 1.17 3.39
N PHE A 149 -7.00 -0.06 2.98
CA PHE A 149 -7.58 -0.32 1.67
C PHE A 149 -8.97 0.31 1.54
N THR A 150 -9.81 0.28 2.58
CA THR A 150 -11.11 0.98 2.57
C THR A 150 -10.94 2.49 2.43
N LEU A 151 -10.03 3.11 3.19
CA LEU A 151 -9.76 4.55 3.08
C LEU A 151 -9.26 4.92 1.68
N LYS A 152 -8.40 4.09 1.09
CA LYS A 152 -7.93 4.29 -0.28
C LYS A 152 -9.07 4.19 -1.29
N GLY A 153 -9.94 3.19 -1.17
CA GLY A 153 -11.13 3.03 -2.00
C GLY A 153 -12.07 4.23 -1.91
N LEU A 154 -12.33 4.73 -0.69
CA LEU A 154 -13.13 5.94 -0.47
C LEU A 154 -12.53 7.17 -1.18
N SER A 155 -11.21 7.33 -1.17
CA SER A 155 -10.54 8.43 -1.88
C SER A 155 -10.68 8.35 -3.42
N LEU A 156 -10.93 7.16 -3.94
CA LEU A 156 -11.05 6.89 -5.38
C LEU A 156 -12.51 6.82 -5.85
N ALA A 157 -13.50 6.75 -4.93
CA ALA A 157 -14.90 6.56 -5.26
C ALA A 157 -15.54 7.76 -6.01
N GLY A 158 -14.85 8.91 -6.05
CA GLY A 158 -15.30 10.09 -6.78
C GLY A 158 -16.68 10.55 -6.30
N ASN A 159 -17.61 10.78 -7.23
CA ASN A 159 -18.99 11.20 -6.94
C ASN A 159 -20.00 10.04 -6.87
N ASN A 160 -19.53 8.79 -6.85
CA ASN A 160 -20.43 7.63 -6.76
C ASN A 160 -20.92 7.45 -5.32
N SER A 161 -22.02 8.12 -4.96
CA SER A 161 -22.59 8.09 -3.60
C SER A 161 -22.93 6.69 -3.11
N SER A 162 -23.35 5.79 -4.01
CA SER A 162 -23.61 4.39 -3.66
C SER A 162 -22.33 3.69 -3.20
N LEU A 163 -21.26 3.82 -3.99
CA LEU A 163 -19.96 3.23 -3.70
C LEU A 163 -19.32 3.86 -2.45
N GLN A 164 -19.44 5.18 -2.28
CA GLN A 164 -19.01 5.86 -1.07
C GLN A 164 -19.76 5.35 0.17
N ARG A 165 -21.09 5.21 0.10
CA ARG A 165 -21.91 4.71 1.21
C ARG A 165 -21.48 3.31 1.62
N SER A 166 -21.31 2.40 0.66
CA SER A 166 -20.81 1.05 0.93
C SER A 166 -19.41 1.06 1.57
N GLY A 167 -18.51 1.91 1.08
CA GLY A 167 -17.17 2.07 1.65
C GLY A 167 -17.17 2.60 3.08
N TRP A 168 -18.06 3.54 3.41
CA TRP A 168 -18.19 4.06 4.79
C TRP A 168 -18.76 3.02 5.75
N LEU A 169 -19.73 2.22 5.31
CA LEU A 169 -20.25 1.11 6.11
C LEU A 169 -19.18 0.04 6.36
N LEU A 170 -18.42 -0.34 5.32
CA LEU A 170 -17.28 -1.25 5.47
C LEU A 170 -16.24 -0.72 6.47
N LEU A 171 -15.92 0.58 6.39
CA LEU A 171 -15.00 1.22 7.34
C LEU A 171 -15.54 1.18 8.77
N ALA A 172 -16.85 1.39 8.95
CA ALA A 172 -17.48 1.30 10.26
C ALA A 172 -17.34 -0.10 10.86
N ASP A 173 -17.63 -1.14 10.07
CA ASP A 173 -17.51 -2.53 10.51
C ASP A 173 -16.07 -2.89 10.88
N ILE A 174 -15.09 -2.51 10.05
CA ILE A 174 -13.66 -2.72 10.33
C ILE A 174 -13.25 -2.01 11.63
N ARG A 175 -13.64 -0.74 11.80
CA ARG A 175 -13.29 0.03 13.00
C ARG A 175 -13.93 -0.53 14.26
N ARG A 176 -15.18 -0.99 14.17
CA ARG A 176 -15.87 -1.68 15.27
C ARG A 176 -15.15 -2.96 15.65
N ALA A 177 -14.78 -3.79 14.67
CA ALA A 177 -14.02 -5.02 14.90
C ALA A 177 -12.66 -4.76 15.57
N ARG A 178 -12.04 -3.61 15.29
CA ARG A 178 -10.80 -3.15 15.95
C ARG A 178 -11.00 -2.49 17.32
N GLY A 179 -12.23 -2.37 17.81
CA GLY A 179 -12.56 -1.68 19.07
C GLY A 179 -12.64 -0.16 18.97
N ASN A 180 -12.48 0.43 17.78
CA ASN A 180 -12.68 1.86 17.55
C ASN A 180 -14.16 2.18 17.31
N VAL A 181 -14.97 2.06 18.37
CA VAL A 181 -16.43 2.27 18.30
C VAL A 181 -16.78 3.70 17.91
N ALA A 182 -16.06 4.70 18.45
CA ALA A 182 -16.29 6.10 18.11
C ALA A 182 -16.02 6.38 16.62
N GLY A 183 -14.92 5.84 16.07
CA GLY A 183 -14.60 5.96 14.66
C GLY A 183 -15.54 5.18 13.75
N ALA A 184 -16.16 4.10 14.25
CA ALA A 184 -17.20 3.38 13.54
C ALA A 184 -18.48 4.22 13.42
N SER A 185 -18.96 4.81 14.52
CA SER A 185 -20.14 5.69 14.50
C SER A 185 -19.95 6.89 13.58
N GLN A 186 -18.76 7.50 13.57
CA GLN A 186 -18.45 8.59 12.63
C GLN A 186 -18.54 8.13 11.16
N ALA A 187 -18.09 6.91 10.84
CA ALA A 187 -18.18 6.37 9.49
C ALA A 187 -19.65 6.09 9.11
N GLU A 188 -20.47 5.58 10.03
CA GLU A 188 -21.92 5.41 9.81
C GLU A 188 -22.64 6.74 9.57
N ASP A 189 -22.28 7.78 10.33
CA ASP A 189 -22.82 9.14 10.12
C ASP A 189 -22.52 9.65 8.71
N ARG A 190 -21.29 9.42 8.22
CA ARG A 190 -20.90 9.76 6.84
C ARG A 190 -21.70 8.96 5.82
N ALA A 191 -21.89 7.66 6.04
CA ALA A 191 -22.69 6.81 5.16
C ALA A 191 -24.17 7.27 5.08
N ARG A 192 -24.74 7.72 6.20
CA ARG A 192 -26.12 8.24 6.27
C ARG A 192 -26.31 9.60 5.61
N ALA A 193 -25.25 10.39 5.50
CA ALA A 193 -25.29 11.73 4.92
C ALA A 193 -25.17 11.77 3.39
N LEU A 194 -24.85 10.64 2.75
CA LEU A 194 -24.82 10.46 1.30
C LEU A 194 -26.20 10.08 0.76
#